data_AF-A0A5R2N4C1-F1
#
_entry.id   AF-A0A5R2N4C1-F1
#
_cell.length_a   1.000
_cell.length_b   1.000
_cell.length_c   1.000
_cell.angle_alpha   90.00
_cell.angle_beta   90.00
_cell.angle_gamma   90.00
#
_symmetry.space_group_name_H-M   'P 1'
#
loop_
_entity.id
_entity.type
_entity.pdbx_description
1 polymer ?
#
loop_
_entity_poly.entity_id
_entity_poly.type
_entity_poly.pdbx_seq_one_letter_code
_entity_poly.pdbx_strand_id
1 'polypeptide(L)'
;NKVGVFVLKALARAPAHERPGELFQWLETYRRRTVSMNAACLMDSMAINEALSDRRINFVFLKGPFQQHLLYDDHFMKPAGDVDILVAPAGFLKTREALRLIGYEVSGKSRSVWWIRFLGEQHMVRGSGPRSSTVDLHYRLQQPGSPSPRDADGFLRRKRLVEITGVEVPFTSAA
;
A
#
# COMPACT_ATOMS: atom_id res chain seq x y z
N ASN A 1 -10.15 3.92 11.08
CA ASN A 1 -9.49 4.92 11.90
C ASN A 1 -8.57 4.21 12.91
N LYS A 2 -7.30 4.64 13.06
CA LYS A 2 -6.31 4.10 14.03
C LYS A 2 -6.81 4.18 15.48
N VAL A 3 -7.62 5.21 15.79
CA VAL A 3 -8.28 5.38 17.10
C VAL A 3 -9.05 4.13 17.49
N GLY A 4 -9.75 3.49 16.54
CA GLY A 4 -10.50 2.26 16.80
C GLY A 4 -9.61 1.13 17.33
N VAL A 5 -8.43 0.91 16.72
CA VAL A 5 -7.51 -0.14 17.18
C VAL A 5 -6.97 0.16 18.58
N PHE A 6 -6.64 1.43 18.89
CA PHE A 6 -6.20 1.80 20.24
C PHE A 6 -7.31 1.63 21.28
N VAL A 7 -8.54 2.05 20.98
CA VAL A 7 -9.69 1.86 21.86
C VAL A 7 -9.97 0.36 22.08
N LEU A 8 -9.87 -0.46 21.03
CA LEU A 8 -10.03 -1.91 21.16
C LEU A 8 -8.94 -2.52 22.06
N LYS A 9 -7.67 -2.15 21.86
CA LYS A 9 -6.55 -2.62 22.70
C LYS A 9 -6.75 -2.22 24.17
N ALA A 10 -7.30 -1.04 24.44
CA ALA A 10 -7.63 -0.60 25.79
C ALA A 10 -8.81 -1.40 26.40
N LEU A 11 -9.94 -1.49 25.68
CA LEU A 11 -11.13 -2.21 26.15
C LEU A 11 -10.89 -3.72 26.32
N ALA A 12 -10.03 -4.33 25.49
CA ALA A 12 -9.68 -5.75 25.62
C ALA A 12 -9.00 -6.08 26.95
N ARG A 13 -8.37 -5.09 27.60
CA ARG A 13 -7.74 -5.24 28.93
C ARG A 13 -8.72 -4.95 30.07
N ALA A 14 -9.84 -4.28 29.81
CA ALA A 14 -10.86 -4.00 30.81
C ALA A 14 -11.64 -5.28 31.19
N PRO A 15 -12.13 -5.41 32.43
CA PRO A 15 -13.06 -6.45 32.84
C PRO A 15 -14.27 -6.53 31.91
N ALA A 16 -14.80 -7.73 31.67
CA ALA A 16 -15.89 -7.93 30.70
C ALA A 16 -17.14 -7.10 31.00
N HIS A 17 -17.44 -6.86 32.28
CA HIS A 17 -18.60 -6.07 32.72
C HIS A 17 -18.42 -4.55 32.52
N GLU A 18 -17.20 -4.08 32.26
CA GLU A 18 -16.88 -2.67 31.99
C GLU A 18 -16.81 -2.37 30.48
N ARG A 19 -16.96 -3.37 29.61
CA ARG A 19 -16.87 -3.20 28.15
C ARG A 19 -18.22 -2.76 27.58
N PRO A 20 -18.32 -1.60 26.91
CA PRO A 20 -19.54 -1.24 26.20
C PRO A 20 -19.79 -2.20 25.03
N GLY A 21 -20.82 -3.04 25.12
CA GLY A 21 -21.02 -4.19 24.23
C GLY A 21 -21.09 -3.85 22.74
N GLU A 22 -21.90 -2.87 22.36
CA GLU A 22 -22.06 -2.44 20.95
C GLU A 22 -20.76 -1.89 20.37
N LEU A 23 -20.07 -1.02 21.12
CA LEU A 23 -18.79 -0.47 20.72
C LEU A 23 -17.74 -1.58 20.55
N PHE A 24 -17.67 -2.51 21.49
CA PHE A 24 -16.71 -3.61 21.43
C PHE A 24 -16.97 -4.52 20.21
N GLN A 25 -18.23 -4.84 19.92
CA GLN A 25 -18.60 -5.64 18.75
C GLN A 25 -18.28 -4.92 17.42
N TRP A 26 -18.53 -3.61 17.36
CA TRP A 26 -18.15 -2.79 16.21
C TRP A 26 -16.64 -2.80 15.99
N LEU A 27 -15.87 -2.62 17.08
CA LEU A 27 -14.40 -2.64 17.05
C LEU A 27 -13.84 -3.98 16.61
N GLU A 28 -14.40 -5.11 17.06
CA GLU A 28 -14.01 -6.43 16.59
C GLU A 28 -14.32 -6.64 15.11
N THR A 29 -15.48 -6.15 14.63
CA THR A 29 -15.81 -6.19 13.20
C THR A 29 -14.83 -5.37 12.38
N TYR A 30 -14.47 -4.18 12.86
CA TYR A 30 -13.47 -3.32 12.25
C TYR A 30 -12.08 -3.99 12.21
N ARG A 31 -11.67 -4.66 13.30
CA ARG A 31 -10.41 -5.42 13.37
C ARG A 31 -10.41 -6.57 12.36
N ARG A 32 -11.46 -7.39 12.31
CA ARG A 32 -11.58 -8.49 11.34
C ARG A 32 -11.46 -8.01 9.88
N ARG A 33 -12.15 -6.91 9.55
CA ARG A 33 -12.02 -6.28 8.22
C ARG A 33 -10.58 -5.84 7.94
N THR A 34 -9.94 -5.21 8.92
CA THR A 34 -8.55 -4.74 8.78
C THR A 34 -7.58 -5.89 8.57
N VAL A 35 -7.70 -6.98 9.34
CA VAL A 35 -6.89 -8.18 9.16
C VAL A 35 -7.06 -8.74 7.75
N SER A 36 -8.31 -8.92 7.31
CA SER A 36 -8.59 -9.47 5.98
C SER A 36 -8.02 -8.61 4.85
N MET A 37 -8.21 -7.29 4.89
CA MET A 37 -7.73 -6.38 3.85
C MET A 37 -6.20 -6.31 3.83
N ASN A 38 -5.58 -6.16 4.99
CA ASN A 38 -4.14 -5.97 5.06
C ASN A 38 -3.39 -7.26 4.78
N ALA A 39 -3.93 -8.43 5.14
CA ALA A 39 -3.34 -9.72 4.76
C ALA A 39 -3.32 -9.89 3.23
N ALA A 40 -4.42 -9.56 2.54
CA ALA A 40 -4.45 -9.57 1.08
C ALA A 40 -3.43 -8.58 0.48
N CYS A 41 -3.41 -7.34 0.98
CA CYS A 41 -2.48 -6.32 0.54
C CYS A 41 -1.00 -6.71 0.77
N LEU A 42 -0.69 -7.39 1.88
CA LEU A 42 0.66 -7.94 2.15
C LEU A 42 1.05 -8.99 1.11
N MET A 43 0.17 -9.95 0.82
CA MET A 43 0.43 -10.98 -0.19
C MET A 43 0.63 -10.37 -1.58
N ASP A 44 -0.19 -9.40 -1.96
CA ASP A 44 -0.03 -8.67 -3.23
C ASP A 44 1.30 -7.91 -3.29
N SER A 45 1.67 -7.26 -2.18
CA SER A 45 2.94 -6.54 -2.08
C SER A 45 4.14 -7.48 -2.22
N MET A 46 4.09 -8.68 -1.64
CA MET A 46 5.15 -9.68 -1.80
C MET A 46 5.27 -10.17 -3.26
N ALA A 47 4.15 -10.48 -3.91
CA ALA A 47 4.14 -10.90 -5.32
C ALA A 47 4.65 -9.79 -6.26
N ILE A 48 4.30 -8.53 -5.98
CA ILE A 48 4.82 -7.37 -6.70
C ILE A 48 6.33 -7.23 -6.44
N ASN A 49 6.77 -7.38 -5.20
CA ASN A 49 8.18 -7.26 -4.82
C ASN A 49 9.05 -8.24 -5.60
N GLU A 50 8.65 -9.51 -5.63
CA GLU A 50 9.32 -10.57 -6.39
C GLU A 50 9.36 -10.23 -7.89
N ALA A 51 8.19 -9.96 -8.49
CA ALA A 51 8.07 -9.72 -9.93
C ALA A 51 8.92 -8.54 -10.43
N LEU A 52 9.02 -7.47 -9.64
CA LEU A 52 9.80 -6.28 -9.98
C LEU A 52 11.30 -6.48 -9.69
N SER A 53 11.64 -7.16 -8.60
CA SER A 53 13.03 -7.43 -8.21
C SER A 53 13.72 -8.36 -9.21
N ASP A 54 13.06 -9.43 -9.66
CA ASP A 54 13.55 -10.36 -10.69
C ASP A 54 13.92 -9.64 -11.99
N ARG A 55 13.19 -8.56 -12.31
CA ARG A 55 13.38 -7.75 -13.52
C ARG A 55 14.32 -6.57 -13.30
N ARG A 56 14.93 -6.48 -12.12
CA ARG A 56 15.83 -5.39 -11.67
C ARG A 56 15.19 -4.02 -11.88
N ILE A 57 13.89 -3.92 -11.58
CA ILE A 57 13.16 -2.64 -11.64
C ILE A 57 13.44 -1.90 -10.33
N ASN A 58 13.84 -0.64 -10.42
CA ASN A 58 14.01 0.19 -9.23
C ASN A 58 12.67 0.80 -8.83
N PHE A 59 12.17 0.40 -7.66
CA PHE A 59 10.92 0.87 -7.09
C PHE A 59 11.00 0.97 -5.57
N VAL A 60 10.00 1.61 -4.97
CA VAL A 60 9.74 1.63 -3.52
C VAL A 60 8.25 1.51 -3.24
N PHE A 61 7.89 0.88 -2.13
CA PHE A 61 6.54 1.00 -1.56
C PHE A 61 6.40 2.33 -0.81
N LEU A 62 5.19 2.92 -0.86
CA LEU A 62 4.91 4.23 -0.24
C LEU A 62 4.10 4.14 1.07
N LYS A 63 3.09 3.27 1.12
CA LYS A 63 2.07 3.25 2.17
C LYS A 63 1.71 1.81 2.55
N GLY A 64 0.47 1.60 2.98
CA GLY A 64 -0.08 0.26 3.21
C GLY A 64 0.40 -0.39 4.52
N PRO A 65 0.31 -1.73 4.61
CA PRO A 65 0.66 -2.49 5.80
C PRO A 65 2.15 -2.38 6.20
N PHE A 66 3.07 -2.16 5.25
CA PHE A 66 4.49 -1.97 5.55
C PHE A 66 4.72 -0.67 6.34
N GLN A 67 4.09 0.44 5.91
CA GLN A 67 4.16 1.70 6.65
C GLN A 67 3.59 1.56 8.07
N GLN A 68 2.52 0.78 8.22
CA GLN A 68 1.90 0.58 9.53
C GLN A 68 2.84 -0.16 10.49
N HIS A 69 3.52 -1.21 10.03
CA HIS A 69 4.53 -1.90 10.83
C HIS A 69 5.71 -0.99 11.18
N LEU A 70 6.22 -0.21 10.22
CA LEU A 70 7.31 0.74 10.51
C LEU A 70 6.95 1.81 11.56
N LEU A 71 5.68 2.22 11.64
CA LEU A 71 5.22 3.25 12.57
C LEU A 71 4.71 2.71 13.91
N TYR A 72 4.20 1.48 13.93
CA TYR A 72 3.42 0.95 15.05
C TYR A 72 3.82 -0.45 15.49
N ASP A 73 4.81 -1.06 14.83
CA ASP A 73 5.16 -2.47 14.98
C ASP A 73 3.95 -3.42 14.76
N ASP A 74 2.98 -2.98 13.94
CA ASP A 74 1.72 -3.68 13.71
C ASP A 74 1.19 -3.40 12.29
N HIS A 75 1.06 -4.44 11.48
CA HIS A 75 0.54 -4.34 10.10
C HIS A 75 -0.96 -4.03 10.03
N PHE A 76 -1.70 -4.13 11.13
CA PHE A 76 -3.17 -4.19 11.17
C PHE A 76 -3.81 -2.99 11.89
N MET A 77 -3.13 -1.85 11.89
CA MET A 77 -3.57 -0.62 12.58
C MET A 77 -4.69 0.14 11.85
N LYS A 78 -4.78 0.02 10.54
CA LYS A 78 -5.88 0.54 9.71
C LYS A 78 -6.02 -0.27 8.42
N PRO A 79 -7.22 -0.37 7.83
CA PRO A 79 -7.41 -0.95 6.52
C PRO A 79 -6.51 -0.28 5.47
N ALA A 80 -5.88 -1.12 4.65
CA ALA A 80 -5.18 -0.78 3.42
C ALA A 80 -5.63 -1.78 2.36
N GLY A 81 -6.14 -1.29 1.23
CA GLY A 81 -6.74 -2.14 0.18
C GLY A 81 -6.00 -2.08 -1.15
N ASP A 82 -5.02 -1.19 -1.24
CA ASP A 82 -4.22 -0.83 -2.40
C ASP A 82 -2.73 -0.94 -2.06
N VAL A 83 -1.94 -1.32 -3.06
CA VAL A 83 -0.49 -1.32 -2.99
C VAL A 83 0.01 -0.07 -3.72
N ASP A 84 0.51 0.92 -3.00
CA ASP A 84 1.15 2.10 -3.60
C ASP A 84 2.64 1.83 -3.85
N ILE A 85 3.08 1.91 -5.12
CA ILE A 85 4.50 1.85 -5.49
C ILE A 85 4.94 3.09 -6.28
N LEU A 86 6.17 3.53 -6.07
CA LEU A 86 6.82 4.59 -6.84
C LEU A 86 7.96 4.01 -7.67
N VAL A 87 8.05 4.43 -8.92
CA VAL A 87 9.15 4.15 -9.84
C VAL A 87 9.67 5.42 -10.51
N ALA A 88 10.85 5.32 -11.13
CA ALA A 88 11.36 6.41 -11.96
C ALA A 88 10.47 6.58 -13.21
N PRO A 89 10.30 7.80 -13.75
CA PRO A 89 9.52 8.03 -14.97
C PRO A 89 9.94 7.12 -16.14
N ALA A 90 11.25 6.91 -16.31
CA ALA A 90 11.79 6.02 -17.35
C ALA A 90 11.43 4.53 -17.14
N GLY A 91 11.18 4.12 -15.89
CA GLY A 91 10.81 2.75 -15.53
C GLY A 91 9.31 2.48 -15.58
N PHE A 92 8.46 3.50 -15.74
CA PHE A 92 7.01 3.38 -15.61
C PHE A 92 6.40 2.33 -16.56
N LEU A 93 6.71 2.41 -17.85
CA LEU A 93 6.17 1.47 -18.84
C LEU A 93 6.66 0.03 -18.59
N LYS A 94 7.95 -0.14 -18.26
CA LYS A 94 8.52 -1.47 -17.93
C LYS A 94 7.85 -2.07 -16.70
N THR A 95 7.58 -1.25 -15.69
CA THR A 95 6.90 -1.65 -14.45
C THR A 95 5.47 -2.05 -14.72
N ARG A 96 4.74 -1.25 -15.51
CA ARG A 96 3.38 -1.59 -15.94
C ARG A 96 3.34 -2.95 -16.64
N GLU A 97 4.23 -3.21 -17.60
CA GLU A 97 4.27 -4.51 -18.28
C GLU A 97 4.63 -5.65 -17.32
N ALA A 98 5.55 -5.44 -16.36
CA ALA A 98 5.86 -6.43 -15.33
C ALA A 98 4.64 -6.78 -14.46
N LEU A 99 3.84 -5.77 -14.06
CA LEU A 99 2.59 -5.97 -13.33
C LEU A 99 1.56 -6.73 -14.19
N ARG A 100 1.50 -6.46 -15.50
CA ARG A 100 0.62 -7.22 -16.41
C ARG A 100 0.98 -8.70 -16.49
N LEU A 101 2.27 -9.04 -16.46
CA LEU A 101 2.72 -10.43 -16.48
C LEU A 101 2.29 -11.23 -15.25
N ILE A 102 2.03 -10.58 -14.13
CA ILE A 102 1.49 -11.22 -12.91
C ILE A 102 -0.03 -11.05 -12.75
N GLY A 103 -0.71 -10.65 -13.83
CA GLY A 103 -2.17 -10.64 -13.94
C GLY A 103 -2.87 -9.32 -13.63
N TYR A 104 -2.15 -8.20 -13.48
CA TYR A 104 -2.78 -6.89 -13.33
C TYR A 104 -3.18 -6.29 -14.69
N GLU A 105 -4.31 -5.59 -14.72
CA GLU A 105 -4.79 -4.84 -15.88
C GLU A 105 -5.02 -3.38 -15.53
N VAL A 106 -4.84 -2.48 -16.49
CA VAL A 106 -5.12 -1.05 -16.28
C VAL A 106 -6.61 -0.86 -16.03
N SER A 107 -6.96 -0.30 -14.88
CA SER A 107 -8.34 0.03 -14.53
C SER A 107 -8.91 1.01 -15.54
N GLY A 108 -10.14 0.77 -16.01
CA GLY A 108 -10.78 1.55 -17.09
C GLY A 108 -10.73 3.07 -16.86
N LYS A 109 -10.95 3.52 -15.61
CA LYS A 109 -10.90 4.94 -15.25
C LYS A 109 -9.51 5.56 -15.42
N SER A 110 -8.46 4.76 -15.24
CA SER A 110 -7.04 5.19 -15.24
C SER A 110 -6.33 5.11 -16.60
N ARG A 111 -7.08 4.84 -17.69
CA ARG A 111 -6.53 4.77 -19.05
C ARG A 111 -6.32 6.14 -19.71
N SER A 112 -6.93 7.18 -19.17
CA SER A 112 -6.91 8.50 -19.81
C SER A 112 -5.54 9.18 -19.68
N VAL A 113 -5.27 10.10 -20.60
CA VAL A 113 -4.07 10.96 -20.58
C VAL A 113 -3.98 11.75 -19.27
N TRP A 114 -5.12 12.09 -18.67
CA TRP A 114 -5.18 12.78 -17.39
C TRP A 114 -4.41 12.04 -16.28
N TRP A 115 -4.73 10.75 -16.07
CA TRP A 115 -4.09 9.92 -15.04
C TRP A 115 -2.59 9.80 -15.27
N ILE A 116 -2.23 9.40 -16.49
CA ILE A 116 -0.82 9.12 -16.78
C ILE A 116 0.00 10.42 -16.79
N ARG A 117 -0.42 11.48 -17.49
CA ARG A 117 0.43 12.68 -17.68
C ARG A 117 0.32 13.70 -16.56
N PHE A 118 -0.87 13.93 -16.03
CA PHE A 118 -1.11 15.02 -15.08
C PHE A 118 -1.01 14.55 -13.63
N LEU A 119 -1.60 13.40 -13.29
CA LEU A 119 -1.43 12.80 -11.96
C LEU A 119 -0.09 12.07 -11.83
N GLY A 120 0.39 11.47 -12.92
CA GLY A 120 1.63 10.71 -12.89
C GLY A 120 1.48 9.35 -12.22
N GLU A 121 0.28 8.79 -12.28
CA GLU A 121 -0.07 7.52 -11.65
C GLU A 121 -1.02 6.70 -12.54
N GLN A 122 -1.08 5.39 -12.29
CA GLN A 122 -2.02 4.49 -12.97
C GLN A 122 -2.47 3.38 -12.04
N HIS A 123 -3.78 3.22 -11.90
CA HIS A 123 -4.38 2.16 -11.11
C HIS A 123 -4.45 0.89 -11.95
N MET A 124 -3.97 -0.22 -11.39
CA MET A 124 -4.09 -1.53 -12.01
C MET A 124 -4.78 -2.49 -11.07
N VAL A 125 -5.61 -3.37 -11.62
CA VAL A 125 -6.44 -4.30 -10.87
C VAL A 125 -6.16 -5.72 -11.31
N ARG A 126 -6.16 -6.66 -10.36
CA ARG A 126 -6.04 -8.11 -10.62
C ARG A 126 -7.21 -8.84 -9.98
N GLY A 127 -7.82 -9.75 -10.74
CA GLY A 127 -9.02 -10.48 -10.34
C GLY A 127 -10.30 -9.64 -10.47
N SER A 128 -11.44 -10.25 -10.12
CA SER A 128 -12.76 -9.63 -10.21
C SER A 128 -13.53 -9.73 -8.89
N GLY A 129 -14.45 -8.80 -8.66
CA GLY A 129 -15.35 -8.82 -7.50
C GLY A 129 -14.71 -8.34 -6.19
N PRO A 130 -15.26 -8.74 -5.02
CA PRO A 130 -14.90 -8.19 -3.70
C PRO A 130 -13.45 -8.45 -3.25
N ARG A 131 -12.73 -9.33 -3.95
CA ARG A 131 -11.34 -9.71 -3.68
C ARG A 131 -10.36 -9.19 -4.74
N SER A 132 -10.75 -8.17 -5.52
CA SER A 132 -9.86 -7.57 -6.49
C SER A 132 -8.68 -6.90 -5.79
N SER A 133 -7.47 -7.25 -6.20
CA SER A 133 -6.23 -6.61 -5.77
C SER A 133 -6.00 -5.34 -6.57
N THR A 134 -5.64 -4.25 -5.91
CA THR A 134 -5.32 -2.97 -6.59
C THR A 134 -3.87 -2.58 -6.32
N VAL A 135 -3.19 -2.14 -7.37
CA VAL A 135 -1.87 -1.50 -7.27
C VAL A 135 -1.95 -0.13 -7.94
N ASP A 136 -1.48 0.89 -7.23
CA ASP A 136 -1.35 2.23 -7.76
C ASP A 136 0.13 2.43 -8.12
N LEU A 137 0.40 2.48 -9.43
CA LEU A 137 1.72 2.67 -9.99
C LEU A 137 1.99 4.16 -10.16
N HIS A 138 2.88 4.71 -9.34
CA HIS A 138 3.27 6.12 -9.35
C HIS A 138 4.62 6.32 -10.04
N TYR A 139 4.75 7.40 -10.80
CA TYR A 139 6.06 7.98 -11.18
C TYR A 139 6.18 9.46 -10.80
N ARG A 140 5.13 10.04 -10.24
CA ARG A 140 5.13 11.37 -9.60
C ARG A 140 4.46 11.25 -8.23
N LEU A 141 4.83 12.14 -7.32
CA LEU A 141 4.23 12.24 -5.98
C LEU A 141 3.35 13.49 -5.82
N GLN A 142 3.27 14.31 -6.86
CA GLN A 142 2.63 15.61 -6.83
C GLN A 142 1.25 15.51 -7.47
N GLN A 143 0.24 16.02 -6.78
CA GLN A 143 -1.08 16.26 -7.34
C GLN A 143 -1.11 17.60 -8.10
N PRO A 144 -1.86 17.71 -9.22
CA PRO A 144 -2.02 18.97 -9.93
C PRO A 144 -2.40 20.13 -9.00
N GLY A 145 -1.69 21.25 -9.11
CA GLY A 145 -1.91 22.44 -8.28
C GLY A 145 -1.11 22.49 -6.97
N SER A 146 -0.42 21.42 -6.57
CA SER A 146 0.50 21.43 -5.42
C SER A 146 1.96 21.60 -5.86
N PRO A 147 2.88 22.14 -5.03
CA PRO A 147 4.30 22.16 -5.38
C PRO A 147 4.88 20.75 -5.50
N SER A 148 5.75 20.53 -6.49
CA SER A 148 6.48 19.25 -6.62
C SER A 148 7.54 19.11 -5.53
N PRO A 149 7.84 17.89 -5.06
CA PRO A 149 9.04 17.65 -4.27
C PRO A 149 10.29 18.11 -5.04
N ARG A 150 11.22 18.79 -4.36
CA ARG A 150 12.46 19.30 -4.98
C ARG A 150 13.35 18.18 -5.54
N ASP A 151 13.30 16.99 -4.93
CA ASP A 151 14.10 15.83 -5.30
C ASP A 151 13.25 14.55 -5.27
N ALA A 152 12.38 14.39 -6.27
CA ALA A 152 11.51 13.22 -6.39
C ALA A 152 12.29 11.91 -6.62
N ASP A 153 13.35 11.96 -7.42
CA ASP A 153 14.23 10.80 -7.64
C ASP A 153 14.98 10.40 -6.36
N GLY A 154 15.18 11.34 -5.45
CA GLY A 154 15.78 11.13 -4.14
C GLY A 154 15.06 10.08 -3.30
N PHE A 155 13.75 9.92 -3.45
CA PHE A 155 12.99 8.87 -2.74
C PHE A 155 13.43 7.47 -3.18
N LEU A 156 13.76 7.28 -4.45
CA LEU A 156 14.26 6.02 -4.99
C LEU A 156 15.73 5.81 -4.65
N ARG A 157 16.55 6.87 -4.69
CA ARG A 157 17.98 6.79 -4.33
C ARG A 157 18.20 6.49 -2.86
N ARG A 158 17.39 7.07 -1.97
CA ARG A 158 17.46 6.90 -0.51
C ARG A 158 16.51 5.82 0.01
N LYS A 159 16.09 4.89 -0.85
CA LYS A 159 15.24 3.78 -0.42
C LYS A 159 15.95 2.96 0.65
N ARG A 160 15.19 2.48 1.62
CA ARG A 160 15.68 1.56 2.64
C ARG A 160 15.12 0.17 2.38
N LEU A 161 15.94 -0.86 2.56
CA LEU A 161 15.45 -2.23 2.63
C LEU A 161 14.90 -2.47 4.03
N VAL A 162 13.65 -2.91 4.09
CA VAL A 162 12.98 -3.25 5.34
C VAL A 162 12.65 -4.73 5.27
N GLU A 163 13.05 -5.47 6.29
CA GLU A 163 12.66 -6.87 6.41
C GLU A 163 11.20 -6.95 6.85
N ILE A 164 10.35 -7.58 6.04
CA ILE A 164 8.96 -7.87 6.34
C ILE A 164 8.74 -9.36 6.12
N THR A 165 8.32 -10.08 7.16
CA THR A 165 8.07 -11.54 7.08
C THR A 165 9.25 -12.34 6.50
N GLY A 166 10.49 -11.95 6.82
CA GLY A 166 11.72 -12.59 6.31
C GLY A 166 12.10 -12.22 4.87
N VAL A 167 11.41 -11.26 4.25
CA VAL A 167 11.68 -10.76 2.90
C VAL A 167 12.08 -9.29 2.96
N GLU A 168 13.20 -8.95 2.33
CA GLU A 168 13.58 -7.55 2.17
C GLU A 168 12.73 -6.86 1.10
N VAL A 169 12.07 -5.76 1.48
CA VAL A 169 11.29 -4.92 0.56
C VAL A 169 11.84 -3.49 0.51
N PRO A 170 11.88 -2.85 -0.67
CA PRO A 170 12.30 -1.46 -0.78
C PRO A 170 11.19 -0.52 -0.32
N PHE A 171 11.47 0.30 0.68
CA PHE A 171 10.53 1.28 1.24
C PHE A 171 11.10 2.70 1.18
N THR A 172 10.23 3.70 1.16
CA THR A 172 10.67 5.10 1.27
C THR A 172 11.34 5.36 2.62
N SER A 173 12.43 6.13 2.62
CA SER A 173 13.00 6.68 3.85
C SER A 173 12.20 7.92 4.28
N ALA A 174 12.11 8.16 5.60
CA ALA A 174 11.49 9.36 6.17
C ALA A 174 12.30 10.66 5.95
N ALA A 175 13.48 10.53 5.31
CA ALA A 175 14.63 11.45 5.34
C ALA A 175 15.46 11.28 6.61
#